data_AF-A0A0Q6Z4C0-F1
#
_entry.id   AF-A0A0Q6Z4C0-F1
#
_cell.length_a   1.000
_cell.length_b   1.000
_cell.length_c   1.000
_cell.angle_alpha   90.00
_cell.angle_beta   90.00
_cell.angle_gamma   90.00
#
_symmetry.space_group_name_H-M   'P 1'
#
loop_
_entity.id
_entity.type
_entity.pdbx_description
1 polymer ?
#
loop_
_entity_poly.entity_id
_entity_poly.type
_entity_poly.pdbx_seq_one_letter_code
_entity_poly.pdbx_strand_id
1 'polypeptide(L)'
;MKLTYKLIGALAVALSVSGQVEAQTADANTIAVEHVWARATPAGAKAGAVYMTVVNKSAIPDRLLGATTPVADKVQFHSVSEANGVSSMRELPAMDIPPGAKVILKPGDTHAMLVGLKQPLKEGQTIPLTLDFEKAGKVNVAASVAKVGAMQGGSMGSMAHGADKPMKK
;
A
#
# COMPACT_ATOMS: atom_id res chain seq x y z
N MET A 1 -51.50 -30.62 67.12
CA MET A 1 -51.41 -31.96 66.50
C MET A 1 -51.81 -31.83 65.03
N LYS A 2 -51.01 -32.45 64.15
CA LYS A 2 -51.08 -32.52 62.67
C LYS A 2 -50.18 -31.55 61.89
N LEU A 3 -49.25 -32.23 61.23
CA LEU A 3 -48.07 -31.89 60.44
C LEU A 3 -48.45 -31.88 58.95
N THR A 4 -47.92 -30.96 58.14
CA THR A 4 -47.52 -31.26 56.75
C THR A 4 -46.72 -30.10 56.12
N TYR A 5 -45.48 -30.41 55.72
CA TYR A 5 -44.59 -29.61 54.85
C TYR A 5 -44.79 -30.01 53.38
N LYS A 6 -44.78 -29.07 52.42
CA LYS A 6 -44.28 -29.22 51.03
C LYS A 6 -43.97 -27.82 50.46
N LEU A 7 -42.70 -27.45 50.29
CA LEU A 7 -41.80 -27.65 49.12
C LEU A 7 -41.85 -26.48 48.10
N ILE A 8 -40.72 -25.77 48.03
CA ILE A 8 -40.00 -25.29 46.83
C ILE A 8 -40.70 -24.29 45.90
N GLY A 9 -40.22 -23.05 45.92
CA GLY A 9 -40.33 -22.10 44.81
C GLY A 9 -38.97 -21.43 44.59
N ALA A 10 -38.36 -21.72 43.45
CA ALA A 10 -36.95 -21.53 43.15
C ALA A 10 -36.49 -20.07 43.09
N LEU A 11 -35.27 -19.84 43.60
CA LEU A 11 -34.48 -18.62 43.45
C LEU A 11 -34.04 -18.48 41.98
N ALA A 12 -34.63 -17.55 41.24
CA ALA A 12 -34.16 -17.19 39.90
C ALA A 12 -32.88 -16.35 40.01
N VAL A 13 -31.72 -17.00 39.85
CA VAL A 13 -30.42 -16.34 39.75
C VAL A 13 -30.35 -15.60 38.42
N ALA A 14 -30.18 -14.29 38.48
CA ALA A 14 -29.97 -13.42 37.33
C ALA A 14 -28.58 -13.70 36.71
N LEU A 15 -28.55 -14.36 35.55
CA LEU A 15 -27.35 -14.44 34.73
C LEU A 15 -27.25 -13.19 33.86
N SER A 16 -26.55 -12.18 34.39
CA SER A 16 -26.06 -11.06 33.60
C SER A 16 -24.96 -11.57 32.67
N VAL A 17 -25.27 -11.80 31.40
CA VAL A 17 -24.24 -12.00 30.37
C VAL A 17 -23.55 -10.65 30.15
N SER A 18 -22.44 -10.44 30.85
CA SER A 18 -21.47 -9.42 30.50
C SER A 18 -20.82 -9.84 29.18
N GLY A 19 -21.27 -9.28 28.07
CA GLY A 19 -20.60 -9.43 26.78
C GLY A 19 -19.17 -8.91 26.90
N GLN A 20 -18.19 -9.81 26.85
CA GLN A 20 -16.80 -9.43 26.76
C GLN A 20 -16.58 -8.84 25.37
N VAL A 21 -16.33 -7.53 25.32
CA VAL A 21 -15.79 -6.90 24.13
C VAL A 21 -14.33 -7.34 24.08
N GLU A 22 -14.07 -8.38 23.28
CA GLU A 22 -12.70 -8.77 22.93
C GLU A 22 -12.07 -7.56 22.23
N ALA A 23 -11.21 -6.83 22.95
CA ALA A 23 -10.39 -5.82 22.33
C ALA A 23 -9.44 -6.55 21.39
N GLN A 24 -9.81 -6.65 20.10
CA GLN A 24 -8.91 -7.14 19.07
C GLN A 24 -7.67 -6.24 19.11
N THR A 25 -6.57 -6.78 19.61
CA THR A 25 -5.25 -6.19 19.45
C THR A 25 -5.05 -6.03 17.96
N ALA A 26 -5.18 -4.80 17.46
CA ALA A 26 -4.92 -4.48 16.07
C ALA A 26 -3.46 -4.86 15.79
N ASP A 27 -3.27 -5.96 15.05
CA ASP A 27 -1.96 -6.44 14.65
C ASP A 27 -1.17 -5.30 14.00
N ALA A 28 0.08 -5.16 14.45
CA ALA A 28 1.01 -4.20 13.89
C ALA A 28 1.17 -4.47 12.37
N ASN A 29 0.85 -3.43 11.58
CA ASN A 29 0.99 -3.33 10.13
C ASN A 29 -0.07 -4.04 9.26
N THR A 30 -1.33 -3.64 9.44
CA THR A 30 -2.48 -4.06 8.61
C THR A 30 -2.44 -3.56 7.17
N ILE A 31 -1.62 -2.55 6.87
CA ILE A 31 -1.36 -2.09 5.50
C ILE A 31 -0.03 -2.68 5.02
N ALA A 32 -0.07 -3.40 3.90
CA ALA A 32 1.12 -3.83 3.20
C ALA A 32 1.25 -3.08 1.87
N VAL A 33 2.47 -2.70 1.52
CA VAL A 33 2.77 -2.04 0.26
C VAL A 33 3.82 -2.86 -0.47
N GLU A 34 3.43 -3.36 -1.64
CA GLU A 34 4.13 -4.38 -2.39
C GLU A 34 4.53 -3.83 -3.77
N HIS A 35 5.53 -4.47 -4.39
CA HIS A 35 5.95 -4.16 -5.76
C HIS A 35 6.18 -2.67 -6.01
N VAL A 36 6.90 -1.99 -5.12
CA VAL A 36 7.15 -0.55 -5.24
C VAL A 36 8.28 -0.29 -6.23
N TRP A 37 7.99 0.43 -7.31
CA TRP A 37 8.99 0.76 -8.32
C TRP A 37 8.71 2.09 -9.00
N ALA A 38 9.74 2.70 -9.57
CA ALA A 38 9.65 3.94 -10.33
C ALA A 38 10.23 3.75 -11.74
N ARG A 39 9.81 4.61 -12.67
CA ARG A 39 10.40 4.62 -14.02
C ARG A 39 11.57 5.59 -14.07
N ALA A 40 12.70 5.16 -14.64
CA ALA A 40 13.82 6.04 -14.91
C ALA A 40 13.37 7.22 -15.79
N THR A 41 14.00 8.37 -15.57
CA THR A 41 13.65 9.62 -16.25
C THR A 41 14.82 10.16 -17.06
N PRO A 42 14.58 10.80 -18.22
CA PRO A 42 15.65 11.46 -18.96
C PRO A 42 16.25 12.64 -18.16
N ALA A 43 17.45 13.06 -18.56
CA ALA A 43 18.08 14.24 -17.97
C ALA A 43 17.18 15.48 -18.13
N GLY A 44 17.06 16.29 -17.08
CA GLY A 44 16.21 17.49 -17.06
C GLY A 44 14.72 17.26 -16.86
N ALA A 45 14.26 16.00 -16.73
CA ALA A 45 12.86 15.70 -16.44
C ALA A 45 12.40 16.39 -15.14
N LYS A 46 11.21 17.01 -15.18
CA LYS A 46 10.59 17.68 -14.03
C LYS A 46 9.55 16.82 -13.32
N ALA A 47 9.16 15.70 -13.93
CA ALA A 47 8.19 14.77 -13.38
C ALA A 47 8.64 13.31 -13.56
N GLY A 48 8.16 12.46 -12.67
CA GLY A 48 8.37 11.01 -12.69
C GLY A 48 7.13 10.28 -12.17
N ALA A 49 7.12 8.95 -12.26
CA ALA A 49 6.01 8.14 -11.77
C ALA A 49 6.51 6.97 -10.93
N VAL A 50 5.81 6.72 -9.83
CA VAL A 50 5.97 5.58 -8.93
C VAL A 50 4.70 4.73 -8.96
N TYR A 51 4.91 3.43 -8.94
CA TYR A 51 3.91 2.38 -9.02
C TYR A 51 4.08 1.44 -7.83
N MET A 52 2.97 0.89 -7.35
CA MET A 52 2.94 0.03 -6.16
C MET A 52 1.60 -0.69 -6.07
N THR A 53 1.52 -1.72 -5.25
CA THR A 53 0.27 -2.32 -4.82
C THR A 53 0.08 -2.05 -3.33
N VAL A 54 -1.04 -1.44 -2.96
CA VAL A 54 -1.44 -1.24 -1.56
C VAL A 54 -2.45 -2.30 -1.19
N VAL A 55 -2.20 -3.04 -0.12
CA VAL A 55 -3.05 -4.12 0.38
C VAL A 55 -3.51 -3.79 1.79
N ASN A 56 -4.82 -3.66 1.99
CA ASN A 56 -5.40 -3.55 3.31
C ASN A 56 -5.80 -4.94 3.80
N LYS A 57 -5.07 -5.45 4.79
CA LYS A 57 -5.28 -6.78 5.40
C LYS A 57 -6.26 -6.73 6.58
N SER A 58 -6.74 -5.54 6.96
CA SER A 58 -7.69 -5.39 8.06
C SER A 58 -9.15 -5.49 7.61
N ALA A 59 -10.03 -5.63 8.59
CA ALA A 59 -11.48 -5.50 8.45
C ALA A 59 -11.97 -4.04 8.43
N ILE A 60 -11.07 -3.05 8.51
CA ILE A 60 -11.40 -1.62 8.64
C ILE A 60 -10.94 -0.87 7.39
N PRO A 61 -11.74 0.02 6.80
CA PRO A 61 -11.30 0.82 5.65
C PRO A 61 -10.21 1.80 6.08
N ASP A 62 -9.22 2.05 5.21
CA ASP A 62 -8.21 3.09 5.36
C ASP A 62 -8.20 4.00 4.11
N ARG A 63 -7.48 5.11 4.18
CA ARG A 63 -7.34 6.07 3.08
C ARG A 63 -5.88 6.50 2.98
N LEU A 64 -5.32 6.40 1.78
CA LEU A 64 -4.00 6.97 1.48
C LEU A 64 -4.17 8.45 1.15
N LEU A 65 -3.79 9.30 2.09
CA LEU A 65 -3.99 10.76 2.03
C LEU A 65 -2.92 11.49 1.24
N GLY A 66 -1.70 10.93 1.19
CA GLY A 66 -0.57 11.61 0.57
C GLY A 66 0.69 10.76 0.55
N ALA A 67 1.73 11.31 -0.07
CA ALA A 67 3.06 10.74 -0.02
C ALA A 67 4.12 11.85 -0.07
N THR A 68 5.32 11.54 0.40
CA THR A 68 6.47 12.43 0.34
C THR A 68 7.73 11.66 -0.05
N THR A 69 8.70 12.36 -0.62
CA THR A 69 10.02 11.82 -0.92
C THR A 69 11.05 12.95 -0.96
N PRO A 70 12.31 12.74 -0.57
CA PRO A 70 13.35 13.75 -0.70
C PRO A 70 13.70 14.10 -2.16
N VAL A 71 13.40 13.22 -3.13
CA VAL A 71 13.84 13.37 -4.54
C VAL A 71 12.96 14.27 -5.39
N ALA A 72 11.81 14.71 -4.87
CA ALA A 72 10.83 15.55 -5.55
C ALA A 72 10.29 16.62 -4.59
N ASP A 73 9.65 17.65 -5.14
CA ASP A 73 9.00 18.70 -4.33
C ASP A 73 7.62 18.24 -3.83
N LYS A 74 6.91 17.45 -4.63
CA LYS A 74 5.58 16.91 -4.27
C LYS A 74 5.40 15.50 -4.81
N VAL A 75 4.55 14.72 -4.13
CA VAL A 75 3.97 13.49 -4.66
C VAL A 75 2.47 13.68 -4.73
N GLN A 76 1.89 13.39 -5.89
CA GLN A 76 0.46 13.48 -6.15
C GLN A 76 -0.05 12.13 -6.64
N PHE A 77 -1.28 11.76 -6.31
CA PHE A 77 -1.93 10.58 -6.89
C PHE A 77 -2.78 11.01 -8.07
N HIS A 78 -2.66 10.32 -9.18
CA HIS A 78 -3.41 10.65 -10.40
C HIS A 78 -4.06 9.39 -10.93
N SER A 79 -5.35 9.45 -11.26
CA SER A 79 -6.02 8.43 -12.06
C SER A 79 -5.92 8.76 -13.54
N VAL A 80 -5.83 7.72 -14.36
CA VAL A 80 -5.92 7.82 -15.81
C VAL A 80 -7.19 7.09 -16.22
N SER A 81 -8.06 7.78 -16.94
CA SER A 81 -9.28 7.21 -17.50
C SER A 81 -9.34 7.50 -18.98
N GLU A 82 -9.82 6.56 -19.78
CA GLU A 82 -10.04 6.76 -21.20
C GLU A 82 -11.53 6.77 -21.50
N ALA A 83 -12.00 7.81 -22.18
CA ALA A 83 -13.38 7.91 -22.65
C ALA A 83 -13.36 8.41 -24.08
N ASN A 84 -14.01 7.68 -24.99
CA ASN A 84 -14.12 8.04 -26.42
C ASN A 84 -12.76 8.26 -27.11
N GLY A 85 -11.74 7.47 -26.77
CA GLY A 85 -10.37 7.61 -27.30
C GLY A 85 -9.59 8.81 -26.74
N VAL A 86 -10.15 9.52 -25.76
CA VAL A 86 -9.49 10.62 -25.06
C VAL A 86 -9.05 10.15 -23.68
N SER A 87 -7.74 10.11 -23.46
CA SER A 87 -7.18 9.87 -22.14
C SER A 87 -7.25 11.14 -21.29
N SER A 88 -7.79 11.01 -20.08
CA SER A 88 -7.89 12.08 -19.09
C SER A 88 -7.14 11.66 -17.83
N MET A 89 -6.29 12.57 -17.34
CA MET A 89 -5.55 12.41 -16.10
C MET A 89 -6.15 13.34 -15.05
N ARG A 90 -6.49 12.81 -13.88
CA ARG A 90 -7.12 13.55 -12.79
C ARG A 90 -6.35 13.32 -11.49
N GLU A 91 -5.98 14.41 -10.83
CA GLU A 91 -5.41 14.35 -9.48
C GLU A 91 -6.47 13.85 -8.48
N LEU A 92 -6.06 12.92 -7.63
CA LEU A 92 -6.83 12.36 -6.53
C LEU A 92 -6.33 12.96 -5.22
N PRO A 93 -7.20 13.61 -4.42
CA PRO A 93 -6.79 14.18 -3.14
C PRO A 93 -6.49 13.10 -2.08
N ALA A 94 -7.06 11.90 -2.25
CA ALA A 94 -6.79 10.71 -1.45
C ALA A 94 -7.25 9.47 -2.24
N MET A 95 -6.80 8.29 -1.83
CA MET A 95 -7.26 7.02 -2.37
C MET A 95 -7.85 6.16 -1.27
N ASP A 96 -9.09 5.70 -1.45
CA ASP A 96 -9.74 4.79 -0.51
C ASP A 96 -9.15 3.39 -0.65
N ILE A 97 -8.84 2.76 0.48
CA ILE A 97 -8.30 1.40 0.56
C ILE A 97 -9.28 0.54 1.38
N PRO A 98 -10.29 -0.06 0.73
CA PRO A 98 -11.32 -0.83 1.43
C PRO A 98 -10.77 -2.03 2.22
N PRO A 99 -11.51 -2.54 3.22
CA PRO A 99 -11.12 -3.75 3.95
C PRO A 99 -10.84 -4.93 3.03
N GLY A 100 -9.76 -5.66 3.27
CA GLY A 100 -9.39 -6.84 2.48
C GLY A 100 -9.03 -6.56 1.01
N ALA A 101 -9.01 -5.30 0.57
CA ALA A 101 -8.84 -4.94 -0.83
C ALA A 101 -7.37 -4.72 -1.22
N LYS A 102 -7.13 -4.81 -2.53
CA LYS A 102 -5.88 -4.42 -3.18
C LYS A 102 -6.13 -3.26 -4.12
N VAL A 103 -5.38 -2.19 -3.95
CA VAL A 103 -5.38 -1.02 -4.84
C VAL A 103 -4.06 -1.01 -5.58
N ILE A 104 -4.12 -1.10 -6.91
CA ILE A 104 -2.94 -1.25 -7.77
C ILE A 104 -2.68 0.06 -8.49
N LEU A 105 -1.49 0.62 -8.27
CA LEU A 105 -0.97 1.76 -9.01
C LEU A 105 -0.05 1.23 -10.11
N LYS A 106 -0.41 1.41 -11.38
CA LYS A 106 0.28 0.82 -12.54
C LYS A 106 0.30 1.77 -13.74
N PRO A 107 1.22 1.57 -14.70
CA PRO A 107 1.26 2.36 -15.93
C PRO A 107 -0.08 2.34 -16.69
N GLY A 108 -0.53 3.51 -17.15
CA GLY A 108 -1.78 3.67 -17.90
C GLY A 108 -3.04 3.71 -17.03
N ASP A 109 -2.89 3.66 -15.70
CA ASP A 109 -3.97 3.71 -14.73
C ASP A 109 -3.54 4.68 -13.60
N THR A 110 -4.04 4.44 -12.39
CA THR A 110 -3.69 5.21 -11.20
C THR A 110 -2.19 5.08 -10.89
N HIS A 111 -1.53 6.19 -10.56
CA HIS A 111 -0.11 6.22 -10.24
C HIS A 111 0.25 7.38 -9.30
N ALA A 112 1.42 7.28 -8.65
CA ALA A 112 1.97 8.35 -7.84
C ALA A 112 2.92 9.19 -8.71
N MET A 113 2.49 10.39 -9.10
CA MET A 113 3.29 11.35 -9.85
C MET A 113 4.23 12.11 -8.92
N LEU A 114 5.53 12.07 -9.21
CA LEU A 114 6.53 12.92 -8.59
C LEU A 114 6.61 14.23 -9.38
N VAL A 115 6.44 15.36 -8.69
CA VAL A 115 6.46 16.69 -9.30
C VAL A 115 7.62 17.50 -8.73
N GLY A 116 8.35 18.19 -9.61
CA GLY A 116 9.53 18.95 -9.22
C GLY A 116 10.69 18.01 -8.87
N LEU A 117 11.02 17.08 -9.76
CA LEU A 117 12.18 16.21 -9.58
C LEU A 117 13.45 17.06 -9.41
N LYS A 118 14.16 16.82 -8.31
CA LYS A 118 15.42 17.52 -7.97
C LYS A 118 16.61 16.95 -8.73
N GLN A 119 16.51 15.68 -9.11
CA GLN A 119 17.49 14.97 -9.93
C GLN A 119 16.80 13.90 -10.79
N PRO A 120 17.38 13.51 -11.93
CA PRO A 120 16.87 12.40 -12.73
C PRO A 120 16.87 11.08 -11.93
N LEU A 121 15.82 10.30 -12.08
CA LEU A 121 15.76 8.93 -11.58
C LEU A 121 16.57 8.02 -12.50
N LYS A 122 17.61 7.36 -11.99
CA LYS A 122 18.45 6.46 -12.77
C LYS A 122 18.09 5.01 -12.48
N GLU A 123 18.09 4.18 -13.51
CA GLU A 123 17.90 2.74 -13.39
C GLU A 123 18.85 2.13 -12.35
N GLY A 124 18.35 1.16 -11.57
CA GLY A 124 19.09 0.49 -10.51
C GLY A 124 19.17 1.29 -9.20
N GLN A 125 18.71 2.54 -9.16
CA GLN A 125 18.58 3.29 -7.92
C GLN A 125 17.39 2.81 -7.09
N THR A 126 17.39 3.21 -5.82
CA THR A 126 16.25 3.07 -4.93
C THR A 126 15.90 4.43 -4.36
N ILE A 127 14.63 4.82 -4.45
CA ILE A 127 14.12 6.07 -3.89
C ILE A 127 13.25 5.80 -2.66
N PRO A 128 13.47 6.50 -1.53
CA PRO A 128 12.60 6.37 -0.37
C PRO A 128 11.30 7.14 -0.58
N LEU A 129 10.18 6.54 -0.22
CA LEU A 129 8.85 7.14 -0.17
C LEU A 129 8.24 6.96 1.22
N THR A 130 7.58 7.99 1.72
CA THR A 130 6.75 7.90 2.93
C THR A 130 5.31 8.13 2.52
N LEU A 131 4.47 7.13 2.71
CA LEU A 131 3.04 7.14 2.43
C LEU A 131 2.28 7.52 3.71
N ASP A 132 1.28 8.39 3.61
CA ASP A 132 0.52 8.90 4.75
C ASP A 132 -0.91 8.33 4.71
N PHE A 133 -1.19 7.37 5.58
CA PHE A 133 -2.50 6.74 5.72
C PHE A 133 -3.28 7.38 6.87
N GLU A 134 -4.59 7.49 6.70
CA GLU A 134 -5.50 8.08 7.68
C GLU A 134 -5.50 7.31 9.01
N LYS A 135 -5.45 5.97 8.97
CA LYS A 135 -5.48 5.12 10.17
C LYS A 135 -4.16 4.42 10.44
N ALA A 136 -3.54 3.82 9.42
CA ALA A 136 -2.25 3.16 9.58
C ALA A 136 -1.09 4.15 9.82
N GLY A 137 -1.31 5.45 9.60
CA GLY A 137 -0.29 6.47 9.76
C GLY A 137 0.77 6.39 8.66
N LYS A 138 2.02 6.72 9.01
CA LYS A 138 3.12 6.80 8.04
C LYS A 138 3.74 5.44 7.76
N VAL A 139 3.75 5.04 6.49
CA VAL A 139 4.38 3.82 6.00
C VAL A 139 5.55 4.17 5.10
N ASN A 140 6.76 3.74 5.47
CA ASN A 140 7.96 3.96 4.68
C ASN A 140 8.18 2.80 3.71
N VAL A 141 8.42 3.13 2.45
CA VAL A 141 8.70 2.18 1.37
C VAL A 141 9.88 2.63 0.54
N ALA A 142 10.43 1.69 -0.24
CA ALA A 142 11.57 1.93 -1.10
C ALA A 142 11.19 1.52 -2.53
N ALA A 143 11.22 2.47 -3.47
CA ALA A 143 10.90 2.19 -4.86
C ALA A 143 12.17 1.93 -5.67
N SER A 144 12.28 0.74 -6.26
CA SER A 144 13.37 0.42 -7.19
C SER A 144 13.13 1.07 -8.54
N VAL A 145 14.13 1.73 -9.11
CA VAL A 145 14.02 2.43 -10.38
C VAL A 145 14.30 1.46 -11.54
N ALA A 146 13.28 1.17 -12.34
CA ALA A 146 13.37 0.37 -13.55
C ALA A 146 13.73 1.23 -14.77
N LYS A 147 14.13 0.59 -15.88
CA LYS A 147 14.45 1.25 -17.14
C LYS A 147 13.34 2.19 -17.66
N VAL A 148 13.74 3.12 -18.52
CA VAL A 148 12.80 3.99 -19.25
C VAL A 148 11.81 3.13 -20.03
N GLY A 149 10.52 3.50 -20.00
CA GLY A 149 9.45 2.78 -20.71
C GLY A 149 9.03 1.44 -20.10
N ALA A 150 9.60 1.01 -18.96
CA ALA A 150 9.19 -0.23 -18.30
C ALA A 150 7.69 -0.22 -17.94
N MET A 151 7.00 -1.34 -18.15
CA MET A 151 5.59 -1.54 -17.79
C MET A 151 5.40 -2.29 -16.46
N GLN A 152 6.48 -2.82 -15.90
CA GLN A 152 6.54 -3.52 -14.62
C GLN A 152 7.88 -3.23 -13.97
N GLY A 153 7.93 -3.32 -12.63
CA GLY A 153 9.18 -3.21 -11.89
C GLY A 153 10.17 -4.26 -12.37
N GLY A 154 11.43 -3.87 -12.52
CA GLY A 154 12.50 -4.82 -12.81
C GLY A 154 12.58 -5.82 -11.66
N SER A 155 12.42 -7.11 -11.96
CA SER A 155 12.82 -8.15 -11.02
C SER A 155 14.32 -7.94 -10.81
N MET A 156 14.75 -7.61 -9.60
CA MET A 156 16.15 -7.84 -9.23
C MET A 156 16.32 -9.36 -9.26
N GLY A 157 16.58 -9.89 -10.45
CA GLY A 157 17.01 -11.25 -10.64
C GLY A 157 18.22 -11.47 -9.77
N SER A 158 18.10 -12.47 -8.90
CA SER A 158 19.20 -13.16 -8.25
C SER A 158 20.50 -13.02 -9.07
N MET A 159 21.45 -12.23 -8.58
CA MET A 159 22.83 -12.30 -9.03
C MET A 159 23.41 -13.62 -8.53
N ALA A 160 23.10 -14.71 -9.22
CA ALA A 160 23.89 -15.92 -9.18
C ALA A 160 25.12 -15.66 -10.05
N HIS A 161 26.27 -15.47 -9.41
CA HIS A 161 27.59 -15.50 -10.05
C HIS A 161 27.79 -16.85 -10.74
N GLY A 162 27.53 -16.91 -12.04
CA GLY A 162 28.03 -17.95 -12.94
C GLY A 162 29.25 -17.40 -13.67
N ALA A 163 30.43 -17.68 -13.14
CA ALA A 163 31.69 -17.28 -13.76
C ALA A 163 31.83 -17.91 -15.16
N ASP A 164 32.06 -17.03 -16.13
CA ASP A 164 32.56 -17.36 -17.45
C ASP A 164 33.96 -18.00 -17.29
N LYS A 165 34.15 -19.20 -17.83
CA LYS A 165 35.47 -19.78 -18.08
C LYS A 165 35.57 -20.05 -19.58
N PRO A 166 36.46 -19.35 -20.31
CA PRO A 166 36.69 -19.63 -21.71
C PRO A 166 37.46 -20.95 -21.88
N MET A 167 37.03 -21.74 -22.88
CA MET A 167 37.74 -22.92 -23.39
C MET A 167 39.14 -22.54 -23.86
N LYS A 168 40.13 -23.36 -23.51
CA LYS A 168 41.38 -23.50 -24.27
C LYS A 168 41.69 -24.98 -24.51
N LYS A 169 41.61 -25.32 -25.81
CA LYS A 169 42.13 -26.48 -26.57
C LYS A 169 42.05 -27.87 -25.95
#